data_AF-A0A9X0A0M4-F1
#
_entry.id   AF-A0A9X0A0M4-F1
#
_cell.length_a   1.000
_cell.length_b   1.000
_cell.length_c   1.000
_cell.angle_alpha   90.00
_cell.angle_beta   90.00
_cell.angle_gamma   90.00
#
_symmetry.space_group_name_H-M   'P 1'
#
loop_
_entity.id
_entity.type
_entity.pdbx_description
1 polymer ?
#
loop_
_entity_poly.entity_id
_entity_poly.type
_entity_poly.pdbx_seq_one_letter_code
_entity_poly.pdbx_strand_id
1 'polypeptide(L)'
;MNFIQAQVSFHRLEQFLKLGELRAENVIRNMPSQFRIENGTFCWDRTEDIPVLRNINVKIPSGSLVAVVGQVGCGKSTLLSALLEKTEKLDGKVYVKVWNYRIYIPQQAWIQNATLQENVLFGQSRDSERYKHVISACALDPDIEVFYQRRDLTEIGEKDKTI
;
A
#
# COMPACT_ATOMS: atom_id res chain seq x y z
N MET A 1 13.29 21.02 -30.92
CA MET A 1 13.40 20.55 -29.51
C MET A 1 14.74 21.05 -28.98
N ASN A 2 14.73 22.03 -28.09
CA ASN A 2 15.92 22.84 -27.77
C ASN A 2 16.84 22.08 -26.79
N PHE A 3 18.13 21.91 -27.12
CA PHE A 3 19.09 21.15 -26.30
C PHE A 3 19.13 21.62 -24.83
N ILE A 4 18.98 22.93 -24.61
CA ILE A 4 18.90 23.54 -23.28
C ILE A 4 17.67 23.03 -22.49
N GLN A 5 16.51 22.90 -23.13
CA GLN A 5 15.30 22.36 -22.48
C GLN A 5 15.48 20.88 -22.12
N ALA A 6 16.14 20.10 -23.00
CA ALA A 6 16.45 18.71 -22.72
C ALA A 6 17.42 18.57 -21.52
N GLN A 7 18.44 19.41 -21.44
CA GLN A 7 19.40 19.42 -20.34
C GLN A 7 18.75 19.78 -18.99
N VAL A 8 17.89 20.81 -18.96
CA VAL A 8 17.14 21.18 -17.75
C VAL A 8 16.20 20.06 -17.30
N SER A 9 15.50 19.42 -18.24
CA SER A 9 14.63 18.27 -17.93
C SER A 9 15.42 17.06 -17.43
N PHE A 10 16.56 16.77 -18.03
CA PHE A 10 17.43 15.67 -17.61
C PHE A 10 17.96 15.91 -16.19
N HIS A 11 18.36 17.14 -15.86
CA HIS A 11 18.80 17.49 -14.52
C HIS A 11 17.69 17.29 -13.47
N ARG A 12 16.44 17.65 -13.79
CA ARG A 12 15.29 17.42 -12.89
C ARG A 12 15.01 15.93 -12.67
N LEU A 13 15.07 15.13 -13.73
CA LEU A 13 14.91 13.66 -13.63
C LEU A 13 16.02 13.04 -12.79
N GLU A 14 17.26 13.47 -13.01
CA GLU A 14 18.41 13.01 -12.24
C GLU A 14 18.26 13.37 -10.76
N GLN A 15 17.83 14.60 -10.44
CA GLN A 15 17.54 14.99 -9.06
C GLN A 15 16.43 14.15 -8.44
N PHE A 16 15.33 13.91 -9.17
CA PHE A 16 14.22 13.10 -8.69
C PHE A 16 14.63 11.65 -8.42
N LEU A 17 15.37 11.01 -9.34
CA LEU A 17 15.85 9.64 -9.18
C LEU A 17 16.90 9.49 -8.08
N LYS A 18 17.57 10.58 -7.70
CA LYS A 18 18.52 10.63 -6.57
C LYS A 18 17.87 10.93 -5.23
N LEU A 19 16.56 11.18 -5.18
CA LEU A 19 15.86 11.34 -3.91
C LEU A 19 16.03 10.07 -3.07
N GLY A 20 16.30 10.25 -1.78
CA GLY A 20 16.50 9.13 -0.86
C GLY A 20 15.20 8.33 -0.68
N GLU A 21 15.31 7.01 -0.64
CA GLU A 21 14.21 6.15 -0.21
C GLU A 21 13.95 6.29 1.30
N LEU A 22 12.77 5.84 1.73
CA LEU A 22 12.43 5.77 3.15
C LEU A 22 13.50 4.95 3.90
N ARG A 23 14.01 5.51 5.00
CA ARG A 23 15.13 4.91 5.72
C ARG A 23 14.72 3.62 6.43
N ALA A 24 15.49 2.54 6.22
CA ALA A 24 15.30 1.26 6.91
C ALA A 24 15.40 1.36 8.45
N GLU A 25 16.04 2.40 8.96
CA GLU A 25 16.16 2.71 10.40
C GLU A 25 14.85 3.14 11.06
N ASN A 26 13.82 3.49 10.28
CA ASN A 26 12.54 3.95 10.82
C ASN A 26 11.83 2.87 11.65
N VAL A 27 12.25 1.60 11.54
CA VAL A 27 11.53 0.46 12.10
C VAL A 27 12.47 -0.58 12.71
N ILE A 28 12.13 -1.02 13.93
CA ILE A 28 12.85 -2.06 14.66
C ILE A 28 12.18 -3.41 14.35
N ARG A 29 12.87 -4.26 13.61
CA ARG A 29 12.41 -5.58 13.16
C ARG A 29 12.84 -6.71 14.10
N ASN A 30 12.59 -6.57 15.40
CA ASN A 30 13.12 -7.48 16.42
C ASN A 30 12.07 -8.00 17.42
N MET A 31 10.78 -8.03 17.04
CA MET A 31 9.71 -8.48 17.93
C MET A 31 8.96 -9.69 17.35
N PRO A 32 8.86 -10.82 18.08
CA PRO A 32 8.30 -12.06 17.53
C PRO A 32 6.77 -12.10 17.47
N SER A 33 6.03 -11.22 18.16
CA SER A 33 4.59 -11.47 18.43
C SER A 33 3.62 -10.27 18.38
N GLN A 34 4.04 -9.05 18.06
CA GLN A 34 3.11 -7.91 18.00
C GLN A 34 3.62 -6.73 17.19
N PHE A 35 2.69 -5.89 16.72
CA PHE A 35 2.99 -4.54 16.26
C PHE A 35 2.91 -3.57 17.45
N ARG A 36 3.89 -2.68 17.58
CA ARG A 36 3.91 -1.69 18.66
C ARG A 36 4.49 -0.36 18.17
N ILE A 37 3.85 0.74 18.54
CA ILE A 37 4.37 2.10 18.37
C ILE A 37 4.50 2.70 19.77
N GLU A 38 5.65 3.27 20.07
CA GLU A 38 5.93 3.99 21.32
C GLU A 38 6.31 5.43 20.99
N ASN A 39 5.52 6.39 21.47
CA ASN A 39 5.68 7.83 21.27
C ASN A 39 5.96 8.22 19.81
N GLY A 40 5.30 7.53 18.86
CA GLY A 40 5.56 7.69 17.43
C GLY A 40 5.04 9.03 16.90
N THR A 41 5.90 9.77 16.21
CA THR A 41 5.54 11.01 15.51
C THR A 41 5.90 10.87 14.03
N PHE A 42 4.93 11.09 13.13
CA PHE A 42 5.05 10.78 11.71
C PHE A 42 4.64 11.94 10.79
N CYS A 43 5.35 12.06 9.67
CA CYS A 43 5.04 12.99 8.58
C CYS A 43 5.15 12.30 7.20
N TRP A 44 4.63 12.96 6.17
CA TRP A 44 4.78 12.49 4.78
C TRP A 44 6.08 12.98 4.14
N ASP A 45 6.48 14.20 4.49
CA ASP A 45 7.74 14.80 4.06
C ASP A 45 8.44 15.41 5.28
N ARG A 46 9.74 15.14 5.42
CA ARG A 46 10.58 15.76 6.45
C ARG A 46 10.88 17.22 6.15
N THR A 47 10.83 17.64 4.88
CA THR A 47 11.13 19.02 4.51
C THR A 47 10.11 20.02 5.05
N GLU A 48 8.88 19.57 5.27
CA GLU A 48 7.81 20.41 5.81
C GLU A 48 7.80 20.45 7.35
N ASP A 49 8.47 19.50 8.03
CA ASP A 49 8.51 19.35 9.51
C ASP A 49 7.13 19.43 10.22
N ILE A 50 6.02 19.27 9.50
CA ILE A 50 4.67 19.29 10.07
C ILE A 50 4.23 17.83 10.30
N PRO A 51 4.22 17.35 11.56
CA PRO A 51 3.76 16.01 11.85
C PRO A 51 2.25 15.90 11.70
N VAL A 52 1.83 14.90 10.92
CA VAL A 52 0.43 14.49 10.74
C VAL A 52 -0.06 13.68 11.94
N LEU A 53 0.83 12.87 12.53
CA LEU A 53 0.59 12.07 13.72
C LEU A 53 1.59 12.45 14.79
N ARG A 54 1.12 12.64 16.03
CA ARG A 54 1.95 13.08 17.16
C ARG A 54 1.71 12.17 18.36
N ASN A 55 2.79 11.74 19.01
CA ASN A 55 2.76 10.98 20.26
C ASN A 55 1.82 9.75 20.21
N ILE A 56 1.87 9.00 19.10
CA ILE A 56 1.03 7.82 18.92
C ILE A 56 1.61 6.65 19.70
N ASN A 57 0.76 6.02 20.50
CA ASN A 57 1.07 4.82 21.26
C ASN A 57 0.07 3.73 20.90
N VAL A 58 0.54 2.65 20.29
CA VAL A 58 -0.31 1.56 19.78
C VAL A 58 0.34 0.23 20.10
N LYS A 59 -0.47 -0.76 20.49
CA LYS A 59 -0.05 -2.14 20.69
C LYS A 59 -1.11 -3.06 20.11
N ILE A 60 -0.75 -3.81 19.05
CA ILE A 60 -1.64 -4.74 18.36
C ILE A 60 -1.07 -6.16 18.55
N PRO A 61 -1.71 -6.98 19.40
CA PRO A 61 -1.34 -8.38 19.58
C PRO A 61 -1.46 -9.20 18.29
N SER A 62 -0.68 -10.27 18.14
CA SER A 62 -0.90 -11.23 17.05
C SER A 62 -2.27 -11.90 17.18
N GLY A 63 -2.98 -12.05 16.06
CA GLY A 63 -4.29 -12.71 16.00
C GLY A 63 -5.48 -11.83 16.38
N SER A 64 -5.27 -10.56 16.73
CA SER A 64 -6.38 -9.64 17.03
C SER A 64 -6.93 -9.00 15.75
N LEU A 65 -8.26 -8.84 15.70
CA LEU A 65 -8.94 -7.94 14.76
C LEU A 65 -9.08 -6.55 15.39
N VAL A 66 -8.47 -5.54 14.78
CA VAL A 66 -8.44 -4.16 15.31
C VAL A 66 -9.00 -3.19 14.29
N ALA A 67 -9.90 -2.32 14.73
CA ALA A 67 -10.45 -1.23 13.93
C ALA A 67 -9.96 0.13 14.45
N VAL A 68 -9.56 1.01 13.53
CA VAL A 68 -9.20 2.40 13.83
C VAL A 68 -10.33 3.31 13.35
N VAL A 69 -10.96 4.03 14.26
CA VAL A 69 -12.12 4.90 13.98
C VAL A 69 -11.80 6.36 14.29
N GLY A 70 -12.46 7.28 13.59
CA GLY A 70 -12.25 8.72 13.75
C GLY A 70 -12.70 9.52 12.52
N GLN A 71 -12.77 10.84 12.66
CA GLN A 71 -13.22 11.75 11.61
C GLN A 71 -12.34 11.71 10.34
N VAL A 72 -12.88 12.12 9.19
CA VAL A 72 -12.10 12.27 7.96
C VAL A 72 -10.97 13.27 8.19
N GLY A 73 -9.76 12.96 7.70
CA GLY A 73 -8.58 13.81 7.88
C GLY A 73 -7.83 13.64 9.21
N CYS A 74 -8.33 12.85 10.16
CA CYS A 74 -7.66 12.68 11.46
C CYS A 74 -6.39 11.77 11.44
N GLY A 75 -5.90 11.39 10.26
CA GLY A 75 -4.67 10.60 10.13
C GLY A 75 -4.81 9.08 10.21
N LYS A 76 -6.01 8.49 10.10
CA LYS A 76 -6.20 7.01 10.13
C LYS A 76 -5.40 6.29 9.05
N SER A 77 -5.52 6.76 7.79
CA SER A 77 -4.77 6.19 6.67
C SER A 77 -3.27 6.41 6.84
N THR A 78 -2.86 7.55 7.40
CA THR A 78 -1.46 7.82 7.76
C THR A 78 -0.95 6.84 8.82
N LEU A 79 -1.78 6.47 9.80
CA LEU A 79 -1.42 5.48 10.82
C LEU A 79 -1.19 4.10 10.21
N LEU A 80 -2.04 3.69 9.27
CA LEU A 80 -1.84 2.45 8.52
C LEU A 80 -0.56 2.51 7.67
N SER A 81 -0.31 3.63 6.99
CA SER A 81 0.93 3.83 6.23
C SER A 81 2.17 3.80 7.12
N ALA A 82 2.11 4.32 8.33
CA ALA A 82 3.20 4.25 9.30
C ALA A 82 3.50 2.80 9.73
N LEU A 83 2.46 1.97 9.94
CA LEU A 83 2.63 0.54 10.20
C LEU A 83 3.21 -0.25 9.02
N LEU A 84 2.96 0.23 7.79
CA LEU A 84 3.50 -0.32 6.55
C LEU A 84 4.88 0.24 6.18
N GLU A 85 5.49 1.05 7.04
CA GLU A 85 6.81 1.66 6.80
C GLU A 85 6.81 2.62 5.59
N LYS A 86 5.65 3.22 5.26
CA LYS A 86 5.44 4.13 4.11
C LYS A 86 5.48 5.62 4.48
N THR A 87 5.75 5.97 5.73
CA THR A 87 5.81 7.35 6.21
C THR A 87 7.15 7.63 6.88
N GLU A 88 7.53 8.89 6.94
CA GLU A 88 8.71 9.31 7.69
C GLU A 88 8.42 9.34 9.20
N LYS A 89 9.34 8.78 9.98
CA LYS A 89 9.30 8.79 11.45
C LYS A 89 10.22 9.89 11.97
N LEU A 90 9.64 10.92 12.55
CA LEU A 90 10.39 12.02 13.18
C LEU A 90 10.89 11.64 14.57
N ASP A 91 10.05 10.95 15.36
CA ASP A 91 10.37 10.54 16.73
C ASP A 91 9.68 9.23 17.12
N GLY A 92 10.12 8.63 18.22
CA GLY A 92 9.58 7.41 18.80
C GLY A 92 10.15 6.14 18.18
N LYS A 93 9.55 5.01 18.55
CA LYS A 93 9.98 3.67 18.12
C LYS A 93 8.80 2.91 17.52
N VAL A 94 9.04 2.28 16.38
CA VAL A 94 8.09 1.39 15.71
C VAL A 94 8.68 0.00 15.73
N TYR A 95 7.95 -0.92 16.34
CA TYR A 95 8.28 -2.33 16.42
C TYR A 95 7.32 -3.11 15.53
N VAL A 96 7.88 -3.79 14.55
CA VAL A 96 7.12 -4.66 13.65
C VAL A 96 7.63 -6.08 13.79
N LYS A 97 6.71 -7.02 13.67
CA LYS A 97 7.08 -8.41 13.49
C LYS A 97 7.63 -8.64 12.08
N VAL A 98 8.65 -9.49 11.99
CA VAL A 98 9.13 -10.01 10.73
C VAL A 98 8.09 -11.02 10.23
N TRP A 99 7.38 -10.65 9.17
CA TRP A 99 6.39 -11.50 8.53
C TRP A 99 6.91 -11.94 7.16
N ASN A 100 6.53 -13.15 6.74
CA ASN A 100 6.76 -13.59 5.37
C ASN A 100 5.90 -12.81 4.36
N TYR A 101 4.76 -12.25 4.81
CA TYR A 101 3.86 -11.44 3.98
C TYR A 101 3.22 -10.31 4.78
N ARG A 102 3.01 -9.17 4.12
CA ARG A 102 2.17 -8.05 4.59
C ARG A 102 1.28 -7.63 3.44
N ILE A 103 -0.02 -7.61 3.67
CA ILE A 103 -1.01 -7.27 2.65
C ILE A 103 -1.59 -5.91 3.03
N TYR A 104 -1.63 -5.00 2.07
CA TYR A 104 -2.28 -3.71 2.19
C TYR A 104 -3.37 -3.61 1.14
N ILE A 105 -4.59 -3.31 1.59
CA ILE A 105 -5.72 -3.05 0.71
C ILE A 105 -6.00 -1.56 0.80
N PRO A 106 -5.67 -0.76 -0.24
CA PRO A 106 -5.96 0.66 -0.24
C PRO A 106 -7.46 0.92 -0.33
N GLN A 107 -7.88 2.13 0.06
CA GLN A 107 -9.27 2.57 -0.08
C GLN A 107 -9.75 2.53 -1.54
N GLN A 108 -8.86 2.87 -2.49
CA GLN A 108 -9.09 2.73 -3.92
C GLN A 108 -8.00 1.80 -4.47
N ALA A 109 -8.41 0.66 -5.02
CA ALA A 109 -7.50 -0.28 -5.64
C ALA A 109 -6.91 0.32 -6.93
N TRP A 110 -5.65 0.01 -7.20
CA TRP A 110 -5.05 0.30 -8.50
C TRP A 110 -5.25 -0.90 -9.41
N ILE A 111 -5.99 -0.70 -10.50
CA ILE A 111 -6.32 -1.72 -11.48
C ILE A 111 -5.50 -1.44 -12.76
N GLN A 112 -4.83 -2.46 -13.26
CA GLN A 112 -4.06 -2.42 -14.50
C GLN A 112 -4.98 -2.59 -15.71
N ASN A 113 -4.58 -1.99 -16.84
CA ASN A 113 -5.18 -2.25 -18.13
C ASN A 113 -4.85 -3.68 -18.60
N ALA A 114 -5.58 -4.64 -18.06
CA ALA A 114 -5.33 -6.08 -18.17
C ALA A 114 -6.62 -6.84 -17.90
N THR A 115 -6.61 -8.16 -18.08
CA THR A 115 -7.78 -8.99 -17.73
C THR A 115 -8.07 -8.93 -16.23
N LEU A 116 -9.32 -9.21 -15.84
CA LEU A 116 -9.71 -9.36 -14.44
C LEU A 116 -8.82 -10.40 -13.75
N GLN A 117 -8.56 -11.53 -14.40
CA GLN A 117 -7.67 -12.58 -13.91
C GLN A 117 -6.26 -12.06 -13.64
N GLU A 118 -5.68 -11.29 -14.56
CA GLU A 118 -4.33 -10.73 -14.39
C GLU A 118 -4.26 -9.71 -13.26
N ASN A 119 -5.32 -8.92 -13.07
CA ASN A 119 -5.44 -8.01 -11.94
C ASN A 119 -5.53 -8.75 -10.60
N VAL A 120 -6.20 -9.91 -10.54
CA VAL A 120 -6.26 -10.76 -9.34
C VAL A 120 -4.91 -11.45 -9.07
N LEU A 121 -4.24 -11.95 -10.11
CA LEU A 121 -2.95 -12.66 -9.99
C LEU A 121 -1.78 -11.71 -9.74
N PHE A 122 -1.86 -10.48 -10.25
CA PHE A 122 -0.88 -9.42 -10.10
C PHE A 122 0.57 -9.87 -10.43
N GLY A 123 0.73 -10.58 -11.54
CA GLY A 123 2.00 -11.10 -12.03
C GLY A 123 2.42 -12.47 -11.48
N GLN A 124 1.63 -13.09 -10.60
CA GLN A 124 1.86 -14.48 -10.16
C GLN A 124 1.32 -15.51 -11.16
N SER A 125 1.88 -16.71 -11.15
CA SER A 125 1.34 -17.84 -11.92
C SER A 125 -0.03 -18.26 -11.40
N ARG A 126 -0.91 -18.70 -12.31
CA ARG A 126 -2.26 -19.15 -11.95
C ARG A 126 -2.22 -20.52 -11.30
N ASP A 127 -2.47 -20.57 -10.00
CA ASP A 127 -2.89 -21.77 -9.29
C ASP A 127 -4.42 -21.87 -9.37
N SER A 128 -4.93 -22.90 -10.04
CA SER A 128 -6.36 -23.02 -10.32
C SER A 128 -7.21 -23.23 -9.07
N GLU A 129 -6.72 -23.97 -8.07
CA GLU A 129 -7.47 -24.21 -6.83
C GLU A 129 -7.46 -22.96 -5.97
N ARG A 130 -6.29 -22.36 -5.78
CA ARG A 130 -6.15 -21.11 -5.02
C ARG A 130 -6.95 -19.98 -5.65
N TYR A 131 -6.92 -19.84 -6.97
CA TYR A 131 -7.67 -18.81 -7.68
C TYR A 131 -9.17 -18.96 -7.47
N LYS A 132 -9.73 -20.16 -7.68
CA LYS A 132 -11.16 -20.43 -7.42
C LYS A 132 -11.55 -20.14 -5.98
N HIS A 133 -10.71 -20.53 -5.03
CA HIS A 133 -10.95 -20.26 -3.61
C HIS A 133 -10.96 -18.75 -3.31
N VAL A 134 -10.04 -17.98 -3.90
CA VAL A 134 -10.00 -16.51 -3.74
C VAL A 134 -11.24 -15.85 -4.35
N ILE A 135 -11.64 -16.24 -5.56
CA ILE A 135 -12.85 -15.70 -6.20
C ILE A 135 -14.09 -15.94 -5.33
N SER A 136 -14.24 -17.17 -4.81
CA SER A 136 -15.35 -17.53 -3.95
C SER A 136 -15.31 -16.83 -2.59
N ALA A 137 -14.14 -16.75 -1.95
CA ALA A 137 -13.99 -16.06 -0.67
C ALA A 137 -14.24 -14.54 -0.76
N CYS A 138 -13.93 -13.94 -1.91
CA CYS A 138 -14.23 -12.54 -2.20
C CYS A 138 -15.66 -12.33 -2.75
N ALA A 139 -16.45 -13.39 -2.89
CA ALA A 139 -17.78 -13.39 -3.47
C ALA A 139 -17.86 -12.73 -4.86
N LEU A 140 -16.81 -12.90 -5.68
CA LEU A 140 -16.70 -12.31 -7.02
C LEU A 140 -17.38 -13.16 -8.11
N ASP A 141 -17.81 -14.39 -7.81
CA ASP A 141 -18.47 -15.26 -8.78
C ASP A 141 -19.65 -14.57 -9.51
N PRO A 142 -20.59 -13.90 -8.82
CA PRO A 142 -21.73 -13.24 -9.48
C PRO A 142 -21.28 -12.10 -10.39
N ASP A 143 -20.28 -11.31 -9.97
CA ASP A 143 -19.76 -10.19 -10.76
C ASP A 143 -19.06 -10.68 -12.03
N ILE A 144 -18.32 -11.79 -11.94
CA ILE A 144 -17.63 -12.40 -13.08
C ILE A 144 -18.63 -13.00 -14.08
N GLU A 145 -19.74 -13.55 -13.61
CA GLU A 145 -20.79 -14.11 -14.47
C GLU A 145 -21.47 -13.06 -15.36
N VAL A 146 -21.53 -11.80 -14.92
CA VAL A 146 -22.06 -10.69 -15.72
C VAL A 146 -21.30 -10.51 -17.04
N PHE A 147 -20.01 -10.88 -17.09
CA PHE A 147 -19.21 -10.76 -18.31
C PHE A 147 -19.43 -11.88 -19.35
N TYR A 148 -20.50 -12.67 -19.21
CA TYR A 148 -20.99 -13.71 -20.13
C TYR A 148 -19.88 -14.54 -20.81
N GLN A 149 -19.40 -14.07 -21.97
CA GLN A 149 -18.51 -14.82 -22.86
C GLN A 149 -17.05 -14.83 -22.39
N ARG A 150 -16.56 -13.73 -21.79
CA ARG A 150 -15.15 -13.60 -21.41
C ARG A 150 -14.89 -13.86 -19.93
N ARG A 151 -15.91 -13.76 -19.07
CA ARG A 151 -15.80 -14.01 -17.62
C ARG A 151 -14.60 -13.30 -17.00
N ASP A 152 -13.64 -14.03 -16.43
CA ASP A 152 -12.42 -13.50 -15.82
C ASP A 152 -11.34 -13.10 -16.83
N LEU A 153 -11.49 -13.43 -18.10
CA LEU A 153 -10.67 -12.97 -19.22
C LEU A 153 -11.16 -11.64 -19.82
N THR A 154 -12.12 -10.99 -19.18
CA THR A 154 -12.62 -9.67 -19.59
C THR A 154 -11.57 -8.62 -19.29
N GLU A 155 -11.30 -7.75 -20.26
CA GLU A 155 -10.33 -6.66 -20.12
C GLU A 155 -10.93 -5.51 -19.32
N ILE A 156 -10.16 -5.05 -18.33
CA ILE A 156 -10.47 -3.85 -17.56
C ILE A 156 -9.60 -2.73 -18.10
N GLY A 157 -10.21 -1.64 -18.58
CA GLY A 157 -9.55 -0.50 -19.19
C GLY A 157 -9.47 0.75 -18.30
N GLU A 158 -9.04 1.87 -18.89
CA GLU A 158 -8.76 3.10 -18.14
C GLU A 158 -9.99 3.67 -17.41
N LYS A 159 -9.77 4.07 -16.14
CA LYS A 159 -10.78 4.58 -15.20
C LYS A 159 -11.85 3.54 -14.80
N ASP A 160 -11.41 2.30 -14.57
CA ASP A 160 -12.28 1.20 -14.12
C ASP A 160 -13.43 0.90 -15.09
N LYS A 161 -13.25 1.19 -16.38
CA LYS A 161 -14.23 0.90 -17.43
C LYS A 161 -13.91 -0.43 -18.08
N THR A 162 -14.87 -1.35 -18.06
CA THR A 162 -14.79 -2.61 -18.81
C THR A 162 -14.77 -2.31 -20.32
N ILE A 163 -13.89 -2.97 -21.07
CA ILE A 163 -13.78 -2.86 -22.53
C ILE A 163 -14.27 -4.16 -23.18
#